data_AF-A0A0R3RBQ6-F1
#
_entry.id   AF-A0A0R3RBQ6-F1
#
_cell.length_a   1.000
_cell.length_b   1.000
_cell.length_c   1.000
_cell.angle_alpha   90.00
_cell.angle_beta   90.00
_cell.angle_gamma   90.00
#
_symmetry.space_group_name_H-M   'P 1'
#
loop_
_entity.id
_entity.type
_entity.pdbx_description
1 polymer ?
#
loop_
_entity_poly.entity_id
_entity_poly.type
_entity_poly.pdbx_seq_one_letter_code
_entity_poly.pdbx_strand_id
1 'polypeptide(L)'
;MYDQFYHYFFIRRDGAIGLSAVPMKPSKIPSPQPVIAIYWMAAQGGKVHYRESNDSSLLHLVENEVNIQYRYGSSFKPTAVLIVTWENTHEITEPNLEGNSFQVALIMSDSGTFAHIVYSKLNSNKNAVAGFSGLDGHYSLPGSGTQDAIQLAEKSDIGIPGEFLFRIDSDQVFLCGAGYK
;
A
#
# COMPACT_ATOMS: atom_id res chain seq x y z
N MET A 1 -24.73 1.20 7.76
CA MET A 1 -23.30 1.50 7.93
C MET A 1 -22.71 0.20 8.43
N TYR A 2 -22.15 -0.63 7.54
CA TYR A 2 -21.63 -1.95 7.86
C TYR A 2 -20.11 -1.82 8.01
N ASP A 3 -19.58 -2.08 9.20
CA ASP A 3 -18.14 -2.28 9.38
C ASP A 3 -17.71 -3.46 8.51
N GLN A 4 -16.78 -3.23 7.59
CA GLN A 4 -16.32 -4.25 6.66
C GLN A 4 -15.05 -4.92 7.21
N PHE A 5 -15.15 -6.21 7.51
CA PHE A 5 -14.03 -7.03 7.96
C PHE A 5 -13.56 -7.96 6.83
N TYR A 6 -12.28 -7.89 6.50
CA TYR A 6 -11.64 -8.86 5.61
C TYR A 6 -10.81 -9.85 6.45
N HIS A 7 -11.09 -11.14 6.29
CA HIS A 7 -10.42 -12.19 7.05
C HIS A 7 -9.18 -12.77 6.35
N TYR A 8 -9.01 -12.48 5.06
CA TYR A 8 -7.93 -13.05 4.25
C TYR A 8 -7.29 -11.99 3.36
N PHE A 9 -5.96 -11.98 3.36
CA PHE A 9 -5.14 -11.19 2.45
C PHE A 9 -4.52 -12.11 1.41
N PHE A 10 -4.86 -11.90 0.14
CA PHE A 10 -4.31 -12.64 -0.98
C PHE A 10 -3.13 -11.87 -1.56
N ILE A 11 -1.94 -12.14 -1.04
CA ILE A 11 -0.69 -11.49 -1.46
C ILE A 11 -0.30 -12.00 -2.84
N ARG A 12 -0.09 -11.09 -3.78
CA ARG A 12 0.25 -11.43 -5.17
C ARG A 12 1.62 -10.92 -5.53
N ARG A 13 2.33 -11.68 -6.37
CA ARG A 13 3.67 -11.30 -6.87
C ARG A 13 3.66 -10.04 -7.73
N ASP A 14 2.53 -9.75 -8.36
CA ASP A 14 2.38 -8.61 -9.27
C ASP A 14 2.21 -7.26 -8.55
N GLY A 15 2.43 -7.18 -7.23
CA GLY A 15 2.42 -5.93 -6.47
C GLY A 15 1.05 -5.52 -5.92
N ALA A 16 0.11 -6.46 -5.83
CA ALA A 16 -1.21 -6.25 -5.25
C ALA A 16 -1.51 -7.20 -4.08
N ILE A 17 -2.38 -6.75 -3.18
CA ILE A 17 -3.01 -7.57 -2.14
C ILE A 17 -4.51 -7.57 -2.42
N GLY A 18 -5.05 -8.73 -2.80
CA GLY A 18 -6.50 -8.91 -2.96
C GLY A 18 -7.16 -9.16 -1.62
N LEU A 19 -8.38 -8.64 -1.43
CA LEU A 19 -9.19 -8.88 -0.23
C LEU A 19 -10.35 -9.86 -0.49
N SER A 20 -10.40 -10.44 -1.69
CA SER A 20 -11.29 -11.53 -2.08
C SER A 20 -10.50 -12.64 -2.77
N ALA A 21 -11.05 -13.86 -2.78
CA ALA A 21 -10.44 -15.01 -3.45
C ALA A 21 -10.54 -14.93 -4.99
N VAL A 22 -11.16 -13.89 -5.54
CA VAL A 22 -11.39 -13.74 -6.98
C VAL A 22 -10.05 -13.42 -7.67
N PRO A 23 -9.63 -14.21 -8.68
CA PRO A 23 -8.46 -13.88 -9.47
C PRO A 23 -8.60 -12.51 -10.14
N MET A 24 -7.57 -11.68 -9.98
CA MET A 24 -7.52 -10.33 -10.52
C MET A 24 -6.29 -10.14 -11.42
N LYS A 25 -6.37 -9.19 -12.35
CA LYS A 25 -5.28 -8.76 -13.22
C LYS A 25 -5.11 -7.25 -13.09
N PRO A 26 -3.88 -6.71 -13.26
CA PRO A 26 -3.63 -5.29 -13.23
C PRO A 26 -4.66 -4.50 -14.02
N SER A 27 -5.35 -3.58 -13.34
CA SER A 27 -6.39 -2.73 -13.90
C SER A 27 -6.40 -1.41 -13.15
N LYS A 28 -6.83 -0.34 -13.84
CA LYS A 28 -6.94 0.99 -13.23
C LYS A 28 -7.92 0.95 -12.06
N ILE A 29 -7.68 1.77 -11.04
CA ILE A 29 -8.63 2.00 -9.96
C ILE A 29 -9.72 2.96 -10.46
N PRO A 30 -11.01 2.74 -10.12
CA PRO A 30 -11.55 1.70 -9.24
C PRO A 30 -11.49 0.28 -9.86
N SER A 31 -11.14 -0.69 -9.02
CA SER A 31 -11.14 -2.10 -9.39
C SER A 31 -12.51 -2.72 -9.04
N PRO A 32 -13.06 -3.63 -9.87
CA PRO A 32 -14.30 -4.35 -9.55
C PRO A 32 -14.20 -5.23 -8.30
N GLN A 33 -12.98 -5.58 -7.89
CA GLN A 33 -12.70 -6.40 -6.71
C GLN A 33 -11.91 -5.58 -5.69
N PRO A 34 -12.20 -5.74 -4.38
CA PRO A 34 -11.42 -5.10 -3.33
C PRO A 34 -9.94 -5.47 -3.39
N VAL A 35 -9.08 -4.46 -3.49
CA VAL A 35 -7.65 -4.61 -3.73
C VAL A 35 -6.87 -3.44 -3.14
N ILE A 36 -5.73 -3.75 -2.55
CA ILE A 36 -4.69 -2.79 -2.20
C ILE A 36 -3.57 -2.97 -3.23
N ALA A 37 -3.49 -2.06 -4.19
CA ALA A 37 -2.51 -2.06 -5.26
C ALA A 37 -1.30 -1.22 -4.82
N ILE A 38 -0.16 -1.84 -4.61
CA ILE A 38 1.06 -1.13 -4.19
C ILE A 38 1.82 -0.68 -5.44
N TYR A 39 2.20 -1.64 -6.28
CA TYR A 39 2.83 -1.35 -7.57
C TYR A 39 2.37 -2.40 -8.59
N TRP A 40 1.06 -2.37 -8.87
CA TRP A 40 0.35 -3.44 -9.52
C TRP A 40 0.51 -3.40 -11.04
N MET A 41 1.34 -4.30 -11.58
CA MET A 41 1.56 -4.50 -13.01
C MET A 41 2.01 -5.92 -13.30
N ALA A 42 2.00 -6.32 -14.57
CA ALA A 42 2.57 -7.61 -14.95
C ALA A 42 4.06 -7.65 -14.56
N ALA A 43 4.40 -8.48 -13.58
CA ALA A 43 5.73 -8.55 -13.00
C ALA A 43 6.26 -9.99 -12.95
N GLN A 44 7.58 -10.12 -13.04
CA GLN A 44 8.32 -11.37 -12.99
C GLN A 44 9.58 -11.24 -12.13
N GLY A 45 10.19 -12.39 -11.82
CA GLY A 45 11.34 -12.46 -10.93
C GLY A 45 11.00 -11.99 -9.51
N GLY A 46 12.04 -11.54 -8.80
CA GLY A 46 11.94 -11.02 -7.44
C GLY A 46 11.52 -12.04 -6.38
N LYS A 47 11.42 -11.56 -5.14
CA LYS A 47 10.91 -12.31 -4.00
C LYS A 47 9.81 -11.50 -3.30
N VAL A 48 8.83 -12.22 -2.75
CA VAL A 48 7.80 -11.61 -1.91
C VAL A 48 7.92 -12.22 -0.54
N HIS A 49 8.17 -11.36 0.44
CA HIS A 49 8.25 -11.71 1.85
C HIS A 49 7.01 -11.16 2.54
N TYR A 50 6.46 -11.92 3.48
CA TYR A 50 5.38 -11.43 4.32
C TYR A 50 5.53 -11.95 5.73
N ARG A 51 5.13 -11.14 6.70
CA ARG A 51 5.05 -11.53 8.10
C ARG A 51 3.95 -10.74 8.80
N GLU A 52 3.17 -11.45 9.59
CA GLU A 52 2.30 -10.83 10.59
C GLU A 52 3.06 -10.76 11.91
N SER A 53 2.93 -9.67 12.64
CA SER A 53 3.60 -9.48 13.92
C SER A 53 2.73 -8.68 14.89
N ASN A 54 2.80 -9.10 16.15
CA ASN A 54 2.26 -8.43 17.33
C ASN A 54 3.38 -8.08 18.32
N ASP A 55 4.63 -7.96 17.83
CA ASP A 55 5.77 -7.58 18.65
C ASP A 55 5.56 -6.17 19.23
N SER A 56 5.77 -6.00 20.53
CA SER A 56 5.48 -4.74 21.22
C SER A 56 6.32 -3.58 20.69
N SER A 57 7.57 -3.82 20.30
CA SER A 57 8.44 -2.76 19.79
C SER A 57 7.96 -2.28 18.42
N LEU A 58 7.55 -3.21 17.56
CA LEU A 58 6.96 -2.88 16.26
C LEU A 58 5.61 -2.16 16.44
N LEU A 59 4.73 -2.65 17.31
CA LEU A 59 3.44 -2.04 17.59
C LEU A 59 3.60 -0.61 18.11
N HIS A 60 4.52 -0.36 19.04
CA HIS A 60 4.81 1.00 19.51
C HIS A 60 5.34 1.92 18.41
N LEU A 61 6.14 1.39 17.47
CA LEU A 61 6.64 2.18 16.34
C LEU A 61 5.49 2.63 15.43
N VAL A 62 4.65 1.69 14.98
CA VAL A 62 3.53 2.04 14.09
C VAL A 62 2.42 2.82 14.81
N GLU A 63 2.26 2.62 16.12
CA GLU A 63 1.38 3.42 16.97
C GLU A 63 1.77 4.89 16.93
N ASN A 64 3.05 5.18 17.18
CA ASN A 64 3.56 6.54 17.19
C ASN A 64 3.41 7.20 15.81
N GLU A 65 3.77 6.48 14.74
CA GLU A 65 3.65 6.99 13.37
C GLU A 65 2.22 7.42 13.06
N VAL A 66 1.23 6.52 13.24
CA VAL A 66 -0.17 6.83 12.96
C VAL A 66 -0.69 7.97 13.84
N ASN A 67 -0.38 7.96 15.15
CA ASN A 67 -0.84 9.00 16.05
C ASN A 67 -0.27 10.39 15.72
N ILE A 68 0.98 10.47 15.24
CA ILE A 68 1.62 11.72 14.82
C ILE A 68 0.98 12.22 13.52
N GLN A 69 0.91 11.38 12.49
CA GLN A 69 0.43 11.79 11.16
C GLN A 69 -1.05 12.20 11.18
N TYR A 70 -1.89 11.48 11.94
CA TYR A 70 -3.32 11.76 12.06
C TYR A 70 -3.70 12.64 13.26
N ARG A 71 -2.72 13.10 14.05
CA ARG A 71 -2.92 13.95 15.24
C ARG A 71 -3.89 13.37 16.27
N TYR A 72 -3.85 12.06 16.45
CA TYR A 72 -4.77 11.33 17.34
C TYR A 72 -4.41 11.40 18.82
N GLY A 73 -3.30 12.07 19.20
CA GLY A 73 -2.96 12.31 20.61
C GLY A 73 -2.84 11.03 21.44
N SER A 74 -2.35 9.94 20.83
CA SER A 74 -2.17 8.60 21.42
C SER A 74 -3.43 7.74 21.57
N SER A 75 -4.54 8.11 20.92
CA SER A 75 -5.78 7.32 20.94
C SER A 75 -5.74 6.08 20.04
N PHE A 76 -4.95 6.08 18.96
CA PHE A 76 -4.82 4.89 18.12
C PHE A 76 -3.92 3.85 18.80
N LYS A 77 -4.35 2.59 18.79
CA LYS A 77 -3.66 1.45 19.42
C LYS A 77 -3.65 0.23 18.48
N PRO A 78 -2.55 -0.05 17.78
CA PRO A 78 -2.47 -1.18 16.88
C PRO A 78 -2.39 -2.50 17.65
N THR A 79 -3.06 -3.53 17.14
CA THR A 79 -3.09 -4.88 17.72
C THR A 79 -2.24 -5.85 16.92
N ALA A 80 -2.07 -5.60 15.62
CA ALA A 80 -1.24 -6.41 14.73
C ALA A 80 -0.76 -5.58 13.53
N VAL A 81 0.35 -6.01 12.92
CA VAL A 81 0.87 -5.47 11.66
C VAL A 81 1.19 -6.60 10.70
N LEU A 82 0.64 -6.54 9.49
CA LEU A 82 1.05 -7.39 8.37
C LEU A 82 2.00 -6.61 7.46
N ILE A 83 3.25 -7.03 7.41
CA ILE A 83 4.26 -6.45 6.52
C ILE A 83 4.41 -7.33 5.30
N VAL A 84 4.33 -6.74 4.10
CA VAL A 84 4.55 -7.41 2.83
C VAL A 84 5.58 -6.63 2.01
N THR A 85 6.66 -7.30 1.62
CA THR A 85 7.79 -6.71 0.90
C THR A 85 7.97 -7.42 -0.43
N TRP A 86 7.97 -6.66 -1.52
CA TRP A 86 8.37 -7.10 -2.84
C TRP A 86 9.77 -6.60 -3.11
N GLU A 87 10.70 -7.52 -3.35
CA GLU A 87 12.10 -7.22 -3.56
C GLU A 87 12.52 -7.64 -4.97
N ASN A 88 13.17 -6.71 -5.69
CA ASN A 88 13.77 -6.95 -6.99
C ASN A 88 12.78 -7.54 -8.03
N THR A 89 11.56 -7.00 -8.08
CA THR A 89 10.52 -7.39 -9.06
C THR A 89 10.69 -6.62 -10.36
N HIS A 90 10.48 -7.27 -11.51
CA HIS A 90 10.72 -6.66 -12.81
C HIS A 90 9.44 -6.63 -13.63
N GLU A 91 9.28 -5.59 -14.42
CA GLU A 91 8.34 -5.60 -15.53
C GLU A 91 8.70 -6.72 -16.53
N ILE A 92 7.70 -7.38 -17.12
CA ILE A 92 7.89 -8.59 -17.94
C ILE A 92 8.66 -8.35 -19.24
N THR A 93 8.58 -7.15 -19.83
CA THR A 93 9.28 -6.75 -21.06
C THR A 93 10.66 -6.12 -20.80
N GLU A 94 10.98 -5.79 -19.55
CA GLU A 94 12.24 -5.15 -19.16
C GLU A 94 13.04 -5.96 -18.10
N PRO A 95 13.35 -7.26 -18.34
CA PRO A 95 14.02 -8.11 -17.36
C PRO A 95 15.45 -7.70 -17.02
N ASN A 96 16.08 -6.85 -17.84
CA ASN A 96 17.48 -6.45 -17.69
C ASN A 96 17.67 -5.15 -16.88
N LEU A 97 16.58 -4.43 -16.57
CA LEU A 97 16.64 -3.28 -15.67
C LEU A 97 16.83 -3.78 -14.22
N GLU A 98 17.32 -2.91 -13.35
CA GLU A 98 17.32 -3.23 -11.92
C GLU A 98 15.88 -3.35 -11.41
N GLY A 99 15.59 -4.32 -10.55
CA GLY A 99 14.22 -4.56 -10.09
C GLY A 99 13.68 -3.48 -9.16
N ASN A 100 12.36 -3.45 -9.05
CA ASN A 100 11.61 -2.63 -8.13
C ASN A 100 11.57 -3.27 -6.75
N SER A 101 11.74 -2.45 -5.72
CA SER A 101 11.65 -2.84 -4.31
C SER A 101 10.70 -1.91 -3.56
N PHE A 102 9.64 -2.48 -3.01
CA PHE A 102 8.58 -1.75 -2.33
C PHE A 102 7.93 -2.61 -1.24
N GLN A 103 7.29 -1.97 -0.28
CA GLN A 103 6.72 -2.60 0.90
C GLN A 103 5.39 -1.94 1.27
N VAL A 104 4.52 -2.71 1.91
CA VAL A 104 3.39 -2.19 2.68
C VAL A 104 3.36 -2.80 4.07
N ALA A 105 3.07 -1.98 5.08
CA ALA A 105 2.66 -2.42 6.40
C ALA A 105 1.17 -2.11 6.57
N LEU A 106 0.35 -3.15 6.69
CA LEU A 106 -1.06 -3.05 7.06
C LEU A 106 -1.15 -3.08 8.58
N ILE A 107 -1.46 -1.93 9.16
CA ILE A 107 -1.52 -1.70 10.60
C ILE A 107 -2.99 -1.85 11.02
N MET A 108 -3.28 -2.87 11.81
CA MET A 108 -4.64 -3.25 12.20
C MET A 108 -4.89 -2.84 13.66
N SER A 109 -6.07 -2.29 13.93
CA SER A 109 -6.55 -1.90 15.25
C SER A 109 -8.07 -2.02 15.30
N ASP A 110 -8.63 -2.07 16.50
CA ASP A 110 -10.08 -1.96 16.73
C ASP A 110 -10.64 -0.59 16.33
N SER A 111 -9.79 0.44 16.21
CA SER A 111 -10.17 1.82 15.87
C SER A 111 -9.95 2.19 14.40
N GLY A 112 -9.35 1.29 13.62
CA GLY A 112 -9.19 1.42 12.17
C GLY A 112 -7.99 0.67 11.60
N THR A 113 -7.87 0.67 10.28
CA THR A 113 -6.79 -0.01 9.55
C THR A 113 -6.06 0.98 8.65
N PHE A 114 -4.73 0.95 8.72
CA PHE A 114 -3.87 1.85 7.95
C PHE A 114 -2.94 1.06 7.03
N ALA A 115 -2.65 1.59 5.85
CA ALA A 115 -1.63 1.10 4.94
C ALA A 115 -0.48 2.10 4.89
N HIS A 116 0.67 1.71 5.46
CA HIS A 116 1.93 2.43 5.31
C HIS A 116 2.72 1.82 4.17
N ILE A 117 2.79 2.53 3.05
CA ILE A 117 3.45 2.11 1.82
C ILE A 117 4.83 2.75 1.76
N VAL A 118 5.84 1.98 1.38
CA VAL A 118 7.23 2.45 1.21
C VAL A 118 7.74 1.98 -0.15
N TYR A 119 8.04 2.91 -1.04
CA TYR A 119 8.73 2.67 -2.31
C TYR A 119 10.21 2.97 -2.14
N SER A 120 11.03 1.92 -1.93
CA SER A 120 12.48 2.09 -1.77
C SER A 120 13.16 2.39 -3.10
N LYS A 121 12.77 1.69 -4.17
CA LYS A 121 13.34 1.85 -5.50
C LYS A 121 12.38 1.40 -6.58
N LEU A 122 12.13 2.25 -7.58
CA LEU A 122 11.31 1.95 -8.74
C LEU A 122 12.11 2.28 -10.01
N ASN A 123 12.48 1.27 -10.80
CA ASN A 123 13.26 1.45 -12.03
C ASN A 123 12.55 0.93 -13.30
N SER A 124 11.60 0.00 -13.16
CA SER A 124 10.81 -0.50 -14.29
C SER A 124 9.33 -0.19 -14.08
N ASN A 125 8.63 0.17 -15.15
CA ASN A 125 7.22 0.56 -15.09
C ASN A 125 6.46 0.31 -16.39
N LYS A 126 5.35 -0.42 -16.33
CA LYS A 126 4.37 -0.57 -17.42
C LYS A 126 2.99 -0.09 -16.99
N ASN A 127 2.89 1.19 -16.64
CA ASN A 127 1.65 1.78 -16.13
C ASN A 127 1.18 1.08 -14.85
N ALA A 128 2.12 0.89 -13.91
CA ALA A 128 1.83 0.29 -12.62
C ALA A 128 0.72 1.05 -11.89
N VAL A 129 -0.17 0.29 -11.29
CA VAL A 129 -1.31 0.82 -10.55
C VAL A 129 -0.98 0.83 -9.07
N ALA A 130 -1.10 2.00 -8.47
CA ALA A 130 -0.91 2.23 -7.04
C ALA A 130 -2.16 2.91 -6.47
N GLY A 131 -2.68 2.38 -5.37
CA GLY A 131 -3.93 2.84 -4.76
C GLY A 131 -4.69 1.71 -4.08
N PHE A 132 -5.96 1.94 -3.79
CA PHE A 132 -6.83 0.94 -3.21
C PHE A 132 -8.24 1.10 -3.74
N SER A 133 -8.96 -0.02 -3.80
CA SER A 133 -10.37 -0.07 -4.13
C SER A 133 -11.03 -0.97 -3.09
N GLY A 134 -12.04 -0.46 -2.41
CA GLY A 134 -12.97 -1.22 -1.57
C GLY A 134 -14.35 -1.29 -2.24
N LEU A 135 -15.36 -1.74 -1.48
CA LEU A 135 -16.75 -1.70 -1.95
C LEU A 135 -17.32 -0.27 -1.91
N ASP A 136 -16.97 0.49 -0.88
CA ASP A 136 -17.58 1.80 -0.57
C ASP A 136 -16.68 3.00 -0.94
N GLY A 137 -15.45 2.76 -1.38
CA GLY A 137 -14.51 3.83 -1.72
C GLY A 137 -13.29 3.34 -2.49
N HIS A 138 -12.58 4.28 -3.11
CA HIS A 138 -11.33 3.99 -3.81
C HIS A 138 -10.42 5.23 -3.82
N TYR A 139 -9.13 4.99 -4.01
CA TYR A 139 -8.13 6.04 -4.14
C TYR A 139 -7.02 5.62 -5.10
N SER A 140 -6.57 6.54 -5.94
CA SER A 140 -5.42 6.33 -6.82
C SER A 140 -4.28 7.25 -6.39
N LEU A 141 -3.08 6.71 -6.23
CA LEU A 141 -1.90 7.54 -5.99
C LEU A 141 -1.55 8.37 -7.25
N PRO A 142 -0.83 9.49 -7.09
CA PRO A 142 -0.43 10.34 -8.22
C PRO A 142 0.36 9.57 -9.29
N GLY A 143 -0.07 9.64 -10.55
CA GLY A 143 0.59 8.94 -11.66
C GLY A 143 0.23 7.44 -11.78
N SER A 144 -0.61 6.92 -10.88
CA SER A 144 -1.11 5.54 -10.94
C SER A 144 -1.73 5.20 -12.30
N GLY A 145 -1.40 4.03 -12.83
CA GLY A 145 -1.89 3.57 -14.14
C GLY A 145 -1.25 4.31 -15.32
N THR A 146 -0.12 4.99 -15.12
CA THR A 146 0.65 5.72 -16.15
C THR A 146 2.16 5.49 -15.99
N GLN A 147 2.95 6.00 -16.94
CA GLN A 147 4.42 5.96 -16.86
C GLN A 147 4.98 6.77 -15.67
N ASP A 148 4.22 7.73 -15.16
CA ASP A 148 4.61 8.58 -14.03
C ASP A 148 4.54 7.86 -12.67
N ALA A 149 4.01 6.63 -12.62
CA ALA A 149 3.99 5.81 -11.41
C ALA A 149 5.39 5.56 -10.84
N ILE A 150 6.44 5.63 -11.66
CA ILE A 150 7.84 5.51 -11.21
C ILE A 150 8.23 6.64 -10.23
N GLN A 151 7.60 7.81 -10.34
CA GLN A 151 7.84 8.96 -9.46
C GLN A 151 7.29 8.76 -8.04
N LEU A 152 6.58 7.66 -7.76
CA LEU A 152 6.09 7.37 -6.41
C LEU A 152 7.23 7.17 -5.41
N ALA A 153 8.43 6.77 -5.86
CA ALA A 153 9.63 6.71 -5.03
C ALA A 153 10.14 8.09 -4.57
N GLU A 154 9.67 9.18 -5.21
CA GLU A 154 10.09 10.56 -4.92
C GLU A 154 8.97 11.41 -4.29
N LYS A 155 7.74 10.90 -4.29
CA LYS A 155 6.54 11.57 -3.75
C LYS A 155 6.21 11.07 -2.35
N SER A 156 5.37 11.82 -1.63
CA SER A 156 4.91 11.46 -0.28
C SER A 156 3.65 12.24 0.12
N ASP A 157 2.88 11.69 1.06
CA ASP A 157 1.81 12.41 1.79
C ASP A 157 2.17 12.73 3.26
N ILE A 158 3.22 12.09 3.80
CA ILE A 158 3.72 12.28 5.17
C ILE A 158 5.06 13.02 5.24
N GLY A 159 5.60 13.46 4.10
CA GLY A 159 6.81 14.27 4.02
C GLY A 159 8.13 13.48 3.97
N ILE A 160 8.06 12.15 3.79
CA ILE A 160 9.22 11.28 3.60
C ILE A 160 9.16 10.71 2.17
N PRO A 161 10.10 11.06 1.27
CA PRO A 161 10.08 10.59 -0.11
C PRO A 161 9.94 9.07 -0.22
N GLY A 162 8.98 8.62 -1.04
CA GLY A 162 8.67 7.20 -1.23
C GLY A 162 7.68 6.64 -0.22
N GLU A 163 7.30 7.40 0.81
CA GLU A 163 6.39 6.91 1.86
C GLU A 163 5.01 7.52 1.78
N PHE A 164 4.01 6.66 1.95
CA PHE A 164 2.61 7.03 1.99
C PHE A 164 1.87 6.37 3.15
N LEU A 165 0.96 7.08 3.83
CA LEU A 165 0.20 6.53 4.96
C LEU A 165 -1.30 6.83 4.85
N PHE A 166 -2.08 5.81 4.49
CA PHE A 166 -3.52 5.94 4.30
C PHE A 166 -4.33 5.16 5.32
N ARG A 167 -5.43 5.75 5.80
CA ARG A 167 -6.53 5.01 6.42
C ARG A 167 -7.34 4.30 5.33
N ILE A 168 -7.58 3.00 5.47
CA ILE A 168 -8.19 2.16 4.42
C ILE A 168 -9.45 1.41 4.86
N ASP A 169 -9.89 1.58 6.11
CA ASP A 169 -11.13 1.01 6.67
C ASP A 169 -12.33 1.96 6.59
N SER A 170 -12.16 3.18 6.07
CA SER A 170 -13.20 4.22 6.08
C SER A 170 -13.38 4.87 4.70
N ASP A 171 -14.62 5.27 4.42
CA ASP A 171 -15.04 5.99 3.21
C ASP A 171 -14.33 7.33 3.00
N GLN A 172 -13.63 7.84 4.02
CA GLN A 172 -12.90 9.11 3.98
C GLN A 172 -11.40 8.86 3.86
N VAL A 173 -10.88 9.05 2.65
CA VAL A 173 -9.43 9.21 2.43
C VAL A 173 -9.05 10.57 2.97
N PHE A 174 -8.48 10.62 4.16
CA PHE A 174 -7.87 11.83 4.68
C PHE A 174 -6.57 12.09 3.92
N LEU A 175 -6.65 12.92 2.89
CA LEU A 175 -5.45 13.52 2.32
C LEU A 175 -4.86 14.43 3.40
N CYS A 176 -3.68 14.08 3.91
CA CYS A 176 -2.87 15.03 4.65
C CYS A 176 -2.62 16.24 3.73
N GLY A 177 -2.94 17.43 4.24
CA GLY A 177 -3.00 18.67 3.47
C GLY A 177 -1.73 18.90 2.64
N ALA A 178 -1.94 19.37 1.41
CA ALA A 178 -0.92 19.62 0.42
C ALA A 178 0.35 20.27 1.01
N GLY A 179 1.41 19.47 1.12
CA GLY A 179 2.78 19.99 1.20
C GLY A 179 3.19 20.50 -0.18
N TYR A 180 2.75 21.70 -0.53
CA TYR A 180 3.32 22.46 -1.66
C TYR A 180 4.40 23.40 -1.12
N LYS A 181 5.63 23.22 -1.61
CA LYS A 181 6.32 24.20 -2.46
C LYS A 181 7.34 23.48 -3.32
#